data_AF-A0A952WMW3-F1
#
_entry.id   AF-A0A952WMW3-F1
#
_cell.length_a   1.000
_cell.length_b   1.000
_cell.length_c   1.000
_cell.angle_alpha   90.00
_cell.angle_beta   90.00
_cell.angle_gamma   90.00
#
_symmetry.space_group_name_H-M   'P 1'
#
loop_
_entity.id
_entity.type
_entity.pdbx_description
1 polymer ?
#
loop_
_entity_poly.entity_id
_entity_poly.type
_entity_poly.pdbx_seq_one_letter_code
_entity_poly.pdbx_strand_id
1 'polypeptide(L)'
;MNAGTWTRLMAVCLAGSWPGACAPRAPRGLDSPLPQQRMEAAVRAAEHQDASAVPGIVPLLESDDPAVRMVAIRSLERITGQTLGYDHSADEPERRAAAERWERWVSERYAPSALDDVTGGVSGDVSGVSP
;
A
#
# COMPACT_ATOMS: atom_id res chain seq x y z
N MET A 1 7.89 -75.04 -19.78
CA MET A 1 7.06 -73.84 -20.02
C MET A 1 7.08 -73.03 -18.74
N ASN A 2 7.95 -72.01 -18.69
CA ASN A 2 8.35 -71.35 -17.46
C ASN A 2 8.33 -69.84 -17.74
N ALA A 3 7.66 -69.10 -16.85
CA ALA A 3 7.55 -67.66 -16.87
C ALA A 3 8.93 -66.99 -16.85
N GLY A 4 9.11 -65.99 -17.73
CA GLY A 4 10.29 -65.15 -17.79
C GLY A 4 9.89 -63.69 -17.67
N THR A 5 9.91 -63.18 -16.45
CA THR A 5 9.95 -61.76 -16.12
C THR A 5 11.18 -61.11 -16.76
N TRP A 6 11.01 -60.14 -17.67
CA TRP A 6 12.11 -59.35 -18.22
C TRP A 6 12.02 -57.91 -17.71
N THR A 7 12.72 -57.70 -16.59
CA THR A 7 13.14 -56.41 -16.08
C THR A 7 14.06 -55.70 -17.08
N ARG A 8 13.77 -54.43 -17.38
CA ARG A 8 14.74 -53.33 -17.64
C ARG A 8 13.94 -52.04 -17.82
N LEU A 9 13.74 -51.26 -16.75
CA LEU A 9 14.55 -50.07 -16.44
C LEU A 9 14.66 -49.10 -17.63
N MET A 10 13.68 -48.20 -17.72
CA MET A 10 13.90 -46.84 -18.24
C MET A 10 13.64 -45.87 -17.10
N ALA A 11 14.71 -45.63 -16.34
CA ALA A 11 14.85 -44.45 -15.52
C ALA A 11 15.01 -43.24 -16.46
N VAL A 12 14.08 -42.29 -16.40
CA VAL A 12 14.36 -40.90 -16.77
C VAL A 12 13.88 -40.01 -15.63
N CYS A 13 14.87 -39.59 -14.86
CA CYS A 13 15.01 -38.36 -14.08
C CYS A 13 13.72 -37.53 -13.92
N LEU A 14 13.16 -37.51 -12.71
CA LEU A 14 13.46 -36.50 -11.69
C LEU A 14 13.04 -35.09 -12.11
N ALA A 15 11.95 -34.67 -11.48
CA ALA A 15 11.72 -33.29 -11.05
C ALA A 15 11.88 -32.23 -12.15
N GLY A 16 10.80 -31.99 -12.88
CA GLY A 16 10.51 -30.64 -13.38
C GLY A 16 10.37 -29.71 -12.18
N SER A 17 11.51 -29.27 -11.65
CA SER A 17 11.65 -28.15 -10.74
C SER A 17 11.12 -26.95 -11.50
N TRP A 18 9.85 -26.60 -11.28
CA TRP A 18 9.34 -25.32 -11.72
C TRP A 18 10.09 -24.29 -10.88
N PRO A 19 11.05 -23.53 -11.45
CA PRO A 19 11.64 -22.45 -10.68
C PRO A 19 10.48 -21.54 -10.30
N GLY A 20 10.37 -21.29 -9.00
CA GLY A 20 9.24 -20.62 -8.38
C GLY A 20 8.76 -19.46 -9.24
N ALA A 21 7.51 -19.54 -9.68
CA ALA A 21 6.79 -18.38 -10.14
C ALA A 21 6.75 -17.40 -8.97
N CYS A 22 7.72 -16.47 -8.93
CA CYS A 22 7.51 -15.17 -8.34
C CYS A 22 6.46 -14.48 -9.21
N ALA A 23 5.21 -14.95 -9.13
CA ALA A 23 4.08 -14.17 -9.58
C ALA A 23 4.15 -12.89 -8.73
N PRO A 24 4.35 -11.70 -9.33
CA PRO A 24 4.30 -10.48 -8.57
C PRO A 24 2.95 -10.47 -7.86
N ARG A 25 2.97 -10.34 -6.53
CA ARG A 25 1.76 -10.24 -5.73
C ARG A 25 0.98 -9.06 -6.32
N ALA A 26 -0.12 -9.34 -7.01
CA ALA A 26 -0.99 -8.31 -7.55
C ALA A 26 -1.22 -7.27 -6.44
N PRO A 27 -1.11 -5.96 -6.74
CA PRO A 27 -1.16 -4.91 -5.73
C PRO A 27 -2.50 -4.97 -4.99
N ARG A 28 -2.54 -5.68 -3.86
CA ARG A 28 -3.67 -5.74 -2.95
C ARG A 28 -3.50 -4.59 -1.96
N GLY A 29 -3.75 -3.37 -2.42
CA GLY A 29 -3.46 -2.16 -1.67
C GLY A 29 -4.31 -0.99 -2.12
N LEU A 30 -4.11 0.14 -1.43
CA LEU A 30 -4.78 1.41 -1.71
C LEU A 30 -4.50 1.90 -3.14
N ASP A 31 -3.41 1.45 -3.77
CA ASP A 31 -3.01 1.81 -5.14
C ASP A 31 -3.51 0.82 -6.21
N SER A 32 -4.41 -0.11 -5.86
CA SER A 32 -4.92 -1.09 -6.82
C SER A 32 -5.75 -0.42 -7.92
N PRO A 33 -5.64 -0.85 -9.19
CA PRO A 33 -6.54 -0.38 -10.25
C PRO A 33 -8.00 -0.81 -10.01
N LEU A 34 -8.22 -1.86 -9.21
CA LEU A 34 -9.55 -2.38 -8.92
C LEU A 34 -10.19 -1.64 -7.73
N PRO A 35 -11.33 -0.94 -7.91
CA PRO A 35 -12.01 -0.21 -6.83
C PRO A 35 -12.25 -1.05 -5.58
N GLN A 36 -12.64 -2.31 -5.77
CA GLN A 36 -12.91 -3.27 -4.71
C GLN A 36 -11.69 -3.53 -3.84
N GLN A 37 -10.50 -3.65 -4.44
CA GLN A 37 -9.27 -3.88 -3.68
C GLN A 37 -8.83 -2.66 -2.88
N ARG A 38 -9.07 -1.44 -3.39
CA ARG A 38 -8.83 -0.20 -2.64
C ARG A 38 -9.77 -0.09 -1.44
N MET A 39 -11.06 -0.39 -1.63
CA MET A 39 -12.05 -0.42 -0.55
C MET A 39 -11.67 -1.45 0.52
N GLU A 40 -11.34 -2.69 0.13
CA GLU A 40 -10.87 -3.72 1.06
C GLU A 40 -9.63 -3.29 1.85
N ALA A 41 -8.68 -2.61 1.19
CA ALA A 41 -7.49 -2.09 1.85
C ALA A 41 -7.83 -0.99 2.86
N ALA A 42 -8.71 -0.05 2.50
CA ALA A 42 -9.15 1.03 3.38
C ALA A 42 -9.97 0.52 4.59
N VAL A 43 -10.84 -0.47 4.39
CA VAL A 43 -11.60 -1.11 5.47
C VAL A 43 -10.64 -1.82 6.42
N ARG A 44 -9.71 -2.63 5.89
CA ARG A 44 -8.71 -3.34 6.70
C ARG A 44 -7.87 -2.36 7.52
N ALA A 45 -7.40 -1.26 6.94
CA ALA A 45 -6.67 -0.23 7.68
C ALA A 45 -7.50 0.33 8.86
N ALA A 46 -8.79 0.58 8.65
CA ALA A 46 -9.67 1.10 9.68
C ALA A 46 -10.03 0.08 10.76
N GLU A 47 -10.17 -1.20 10.42
CA GLU A 47 -10.33 -2.30 11.37
C GLU A 47 -9.13 -2.41 12.31
N HIS A 48 -7.93 -2.21 11.78
CA HIS A 48 -6.66 -2.33 12.52
C HIS A 48 -6.19 -1.02 13.15
N GLN A 49 -6.97 0.07 13.00
CA GLN A 49 -6.60 1.42 13.47
C GLN A 49 -5.21 1.85 12.95
N ASP A 50 -4.90 1.50 11.70
CA ASP A 50 -3.62 1.78 11.08
C ASP A 50 -3.52 3.24 10.64
N ALA A 51 -3.00 4.08 11.54
CA ALA A 51 -2.78 5.49 11.27
C ALA A 51 -1.81 5.74 10.11
N SER A 52 -0.90 4.80 9.81
CA SER A 52 0.08 4.95 8.72
C SER A 52 -0.55 4.85 7.34
N ALA A 53 -1.74 4.26 7.23
CA ALA A 53 -2.50 4.14 6.00
C ALA A 53 -3.28 5.42 5.65
N VAL A 54 -3.45 6.35 6.58
CA VAL A 54 -4.24 7.58 6.39
C VAL A 54 -3.82 8.37 5.15
N PRO A 55 -2.52 8.65 4.89
CA PRO A 55 -2.10 9.35 3.69
C PRO A 55 -2.50 8.64 2.39
N GLY A 56 -2.51 7.29 2.38
CA GLY A 56 -2.91 6.50 1.22
C GLY A 56 -4.43 6.40 1.01
N ILE A 57 -5.23 6.66 2.04
CA ILE A 57 -6.70 6.64 1.94
C ILE A 57 -7.24 7.99 1.43
N VAL A 58 -6.57 9.11 1.73
CA VAL A 58 -7.00 10.46 1.31
C VAL A 58 -7.26 10.58 -0.21
N PRO A 59 -6.40 10.09 -1.12
CA PRO A 59 -6.67 10.13 -2.55
C PRO A 59 -7.96 9.43 -2.98
N LEU A 60 -8.45 8.45 -2.20
CA LEU A 60 -9.70 7.74 -2.49
C LEU A 60 -10.95 8.61 -2.32
N LEU A 61 -10.83 9.74 -1.60
CA LEU A 61 -11.91 10.73 -1.48
C LEU A 61 -12.25 11.35 -2.85
N GLU A 62 -11.30 11.43 -3.77
CA GLU A 62 -11.53 12.00 -5.11
C GLU A 62 -11.97 10.97 -6.15
N SER A 63 -12.17 9.70 -5.75
CA SER A 63 -12.58 8.64 -6.67
C SER A 63 -13.90 8.93 -7.38
N ASP A 64 -13.99 8.65 -8.69
CA ASP A 64 -15.24 8.77 -9.45
C ASP A 64 -16.34 7.82 -8.94
N ASP A 65 -15.93 6.65 -8.43
CA ASP A 65 -16.83 5.67 -7.82
C ASP A 65 -17.37 6.16 -6.46
N PRO A 66 -18.70 6.40 -6.32
CA PRO A 66 -19.30 6.86 -5.07
C PRO A 66 -19.09 5.91 -3.89
N ALA A 67 -19.02 4.59 -4.13
CA ALA A 67 -18.81 3.61 -3.08
C ALA A 67 -17.39 3.74 -2.50
N VAL A 68 -16.38 3.95 -3.35
CA VAL A 68 -15.00 4.16 -2.93
C VAL A 68 -14.89 5.41 -2.04
N ARG A 69 -15.51 6.54 -2.44
CA ARG A 69 -15.50 7.77 -1.63
C ARG A 69 -16.15 7.59 -0.27
N MET A 70 -17.29 6.90 -0.24
CA MET A 70 -17.98 6.61 1.01
C MET A 70 -17.14 5.72 1.94
N VAL A 71 -16.54 4.66 1.42
CA VAL A 71 -15.65 3.79 2.20
C VAL A 71 -14.44 4.58 2.70
N ALA A 72 -13.83 5.42 1.87
CA ALA A 72 -12.68 6.23 2.24
C ALA A 72 -12.98 7.15 3.44
N ILE A 73 -14.07 7.93 3.40
CA ILE A 73 -14.39 8.82 4.52
C ILE A 73 -14.73 8.05 5.80
N ARG A 74 -15.44 6.92 5.69
CA ARG A 74 -15.74 6.08 6.87
C ARG A 74 -14.49 5.46 7.48
N SER A 75 -13.54 5.03 6.65
CA SER A 75 -12.25 4.54 7.11
C SER A 75 -11.44 5.64 7.79
N LEU A 76 -11.37 6.83 7.20
CA LEU A 76 -10.69 7.98 7.79
C LEU A 76 -11.31 8.42 9.12
N GLU A 77 -12.64 8.52 9.19
CA GLU A 77 -13.39 8.82 10.42
C GLU A 77 -13.10 7.79 11.51
N ARG A 78 -13.07 6.51 11.15
CA ARG A 78 -12.79 5.43 12.10
C ARG A 78 -11.34 5.42 12.60
N ILE A 79 -10.36 5.82 11.80
CA ILE A 79 -8.94 5.85 12.20
C ILE A 79 -8.61 7.12 12.98
N THR A 80 -9.14 8.26 12.55
CA THR A 80 -8.72 9.59 13.03
C THR A 80 -9.73 10.26 13.96
N GLY A 81 -10.98 9.81 13.96
CA GLY A 81 -12.09 10.47 14.64
C GLY A 81 -12.55 11.76 13.95
N GLN A 82 -12.05 12.06 12.74
CA GLN A 82 -12.32 13.31 12.02
C GLN A 82 -13.06 13.05 10.72
N THR A 83 -13.94 13.96 10.33
CA THR A 83 -14.57 13.98 9.00
C THR A 83 -14.11 15.16 8.14
N LEU A 84 -13.56 16.21 8.77
CA LEU A 84 -13.15 17.47 8.15
C LEU A 84 -14.24 18.11 7.26
N GLY A 85 -15.51 17.85 7.57
CA GLY A 85 -16.66 18.31 6.80
C GLY A 85 -16.73 17.73 5.39
N TYR A 86 -16.17 16.55 5.16
CA TYR A 86 -16.28 15.85 3.89
C TYR A 86 -17.63 15.13 3.78
N ASP A 87 -18.37 15.42 2.71
CA ASP A 87 -19.59 14.70 2.34
C ASP A 87 -19.34 13.95 1.02
N HIS A 88 -19.46 12.62 1.04
CA HIS A 88 -19.21 11.78 -0.15
C HIS A 88 -20.26 11.96 -1.26
N SER A 89 -21.42 12.54 -0.92
CA SER A 89 -22.58 12.76 -1.78
C SER A 89 -22.70 14.19 -2.32
N ALA A 90 -21.91 15.13 -1.79
CA ALA A 90 -21.82 16.50 -2.28
C ALA A 90 -21.37 16.56 -3.74
N ASP A 91 -21.54 17.71 -4.39
CA ASP A 91 -21.07 17.93 -5.75
C ASP A 91 -19.53 18.00 -5.82
N GLU A 92 -18.97 17.86 -7.01
CA GLU A 92 -17.53 17.69 -7.21
C GLU A 92 -16.67 18.85 -6.67
N PRO A 93 -17.04 20.13 -6.86
CA PRO A 93 -16.32 21.25 -6.25
C PRO A 93 -16.27 21.19 -4.72
N GLU A 94 -17.38 20.88 -4.05
CA GLU A 94 -17.44 20.79 -2.59
C GLU A 94 -16.61 19.60 -2.07
N ARG A 95 -16.69 18.44 -2.75
CA ARG A 95 -15.87 17.27 -2.41
C ARG A 95 -14.38 17.55 -2.53
N ARG A 96 -13.95 18.21 -3.62
CA ARG A 96 -12.55 18.57 -3.84
C ARG A 96 -12.04 19.52 -2.77
N ALA A 97 -12.78 20.58 -2.47
CA ALA A 97 -12.43 21.51 -1.40
C ALA A 97 -12.33 20.83 -0.02
N ALA A 98 -13.11 19.76 0.21
CA ALA A 98 -13.00 18.93 1.40
C ALA A 98 -11.83 17.95 1.36
N ALA A 99 -11.49 17.37 0.21
CA ALA A 99 -10.30 16.55 0.02
C ALA A 99 -9.02 17.37 0.25
N GLU A 100 -8.93 18.61 -0.23
CA GLU A 100 -7.82 19.54 0.05
C GLU A 100 -7.64 19.85 1.54
N ARG A 101 -8.73 19.81 2.34
CA ARG A 101 -8.62 19.92 3.81
C ARG A 101 -7.96 18.68 4.41
N TRP A 102 -8.30 17.50 3.90
CA TRP A 102 -7.67 16.24 4.27
C TRP A 102 -6.18 16.21 3.91
N GLU A 103 -5.82 16.62 2.70
CA GLU A 103 -4.43 16.70 2.26
C GLU A 103 -3.59 17.61 3.16
N ARG A 104 -4.10 18.80 3.47
CA ARG A 104 -3.44 19.72 4.41
C ARG A 104 -3.29 19.11 5.79
N TRP A 105 -4.37 18.56 6.33
CA TRP A 105 -4.36 17.92 7.65
C TRP A 105 -3.35 16.77 7.74
N VAL A 106 -3.20 15.99 6.67
CA VAL A 106 -2.21 14.93 6.54
C VAL A 106 -0.80 15.51 6.44
N SER A 107 -0.57 16.53 5.61
CA SER A 107 0.75 17.14 5.46
C SER A 107 1.31 17.67 6.78
N GLU A 108 0.46 18.19 7.66
CA GLU A 108 0.86 18.68 8.99
C GLU A 108 1.29 17.57 9.95
N ARG A 109 0.79 16.34 9.77
CA ARG A 109 0.91 15.23 10.73
C ARG A 109 1.79 14.08 10.26
N TYR A 110 1.85 13.90 8.96
CA TYR A 110 2.52 12.79 8.28
C TYR A 110 3.59 13.30 7.31
N ALA A 111 3.95 14.59 7.36
CA ALA A 111 5.13 15.06 6.66
C ALA A 111 6.33 14.15 7.04
N PRO A 112 7.06 13.61 6.06
CA PRO A 112 8.35 13.01 6.38
C PRO A 112 9.17 14.12 7.03
N SER A 113 9.70 13.86 8.22
CA SER A 113 10.53 14.78 9.00
C SER A 113 11.58 15.40 8.08
N ALA A 114 11.36 16.63 7.61
CA ALA A 114 12.27 17.32 6.68
C ALA A 114 13.62 17.70 7.33
N LEU A 115 13.91 17.16 8.52
CA LEU A 115 15.02 17.51 9.39
C LEU A 115 15.99 16.34 9.63
N ASP A 116 15.67 15.11 9.20
CA ASP A 116 16.60 13.97 9.35
C ASP A 116 17.66 13.90 8.23
N ASP A 117 17.45 14.61 7.11
CA ASP A 117 18.33 14.53 5.93
C ASP A 117 19.38 15.67 5.85
N VAL A 118 19.18 16.78 6.59
CA VAL A 118 20.10 17.93 6.54
C VAL A 118 21.27 17.82 7.54
N THR A 119 21.11 17.05 8.62
CA THR A 119 22.14 16.97 9.70
C THR A 119 23.00 15.69 9.67
N GLY A 120 22.72 14.73 8.80
CA GLY A 120 23.45 13.45 8.73
C GLY A 120 24.78 13.47 7.96
N GLY A 121 25.11 14.55 7.25
CA GLY A 121 26.25 14.61 6.31
C GLY A 121 27.53 15.30 6.81
N VAL A 122 27.56 15.85 8.04
CA VAL A 122 28.75 16.52 8.59
C VAL A 122 29.31 15.72 9.78
N SER A 123 29.99 14.62 9.48
CA SER A 123 30.94 13.91 10.38
C SER A 123 31.45 12.68 9.63
N GLY A 124 32.72 12.50 9.31
CA GLY A 124 33.89 13.35 9.40
C GLY A 124 34.97 12.62 8.63
N ASP A 125 35.71 13.35 7.78
CA ASP A 125 36.94 12.84 7.20
C ASP A 125 37.95 14.00 7.18
N VAL A 126 38.50 14.29 8.38
CA VAL A 126 39.81 14.93 8.49
C VAL A 126 40.82 13.85 8.16
N SER A 127 40.98 13.59 6.86
CA SER A 127 42.12 12.83 6.36
C SER A 127 43.36 13.71 6.40
N GLY A 128 44.18 13.44 7.41
CA GLY A 128 45.64 13.38 7.32
C GLY A 128 46.38 14.52 6.61
N VAL A 129 46.73 15.56 7.37
CA VAL A 129 48.01 16.27 7.16
C VAL A 129 48.89 15.93 8.34
N SER A 130 49.83 15.01 8.12
CA SER A 130 51.01 14.80 8.96
C SER A 130 52.21 15.49 8.31
N PRO A 131 53.20 15.94 9.10
CA PRO A 131 54.11 17.06 8.80
C PRO A 131 55.19 16.79 7.75
#